data_AF-A8XRW7-F1
#
_entry.id   AF-A8XRW7-F1
#
_cell.length_a   1.000
_cell.length_b   1.000
_cell.length_c   1.000
_cell.angle_alpha   90.00
_cell.angle_beta   90.00
_cell.angle_gamma   90.00
#
_symmetry.space_group_name_H-M   'P 1'
#
loop_
_entity.id
_entity.type
_entity.pdbx_description
1 polymer ?
#
loop_
_entity_poly.entity_id
_entity_poly.type
_entity_poly.pdbx_seq_one_letter_code
_entity_poly.pdbx_strand_id
1 'polypeptide(L)'
;MVSKISIISLIFILLTLQNNYAEVLKMMKIFGKVLDFDLKDAETDENCTQTCFSDSDCILAFFNEESNCQLFFYNSTETLKVEETNRDDGFFVAFKTNLSTSDLEYCPIESEISTKIFLGEDPISWTKTSDSTWQFKKCVGNWKMFKRSDPEIIVCMQVFLTGTGTTQKEAKDYCSSMGKLVTGVATVEEPKWIFKLRGWLPEVGSFKGIWIDGERKTLEKISFTWTDGYTEGYGAFESDNGWLSLTNTKGEPENCLAVSITHGRNARINDVVCGIGTGNELGVACGYKLE
;
A
#
# COMPACT_ATOMS: atom_id res chain seq x y z
N MET A 1 49.27 11.06 51.88
CA MET A 1 48.07 11.92 51.91
C MET A 1 47.66 12.24 50.47
N VAL A 2 46.89 11.38 49.81
CA VAL A 2 45.97 11.72 48.70
C VAL A 2 44.89 10.64 48.70
N SER A 3 43.71 10.98 49.19
CA SER A 3 42.53 10.10 49.21
C SER A 3 41.86 10.16 47.84
N LYS A 4 41.63 9.00 47.21
CA LYS A 4 40.89 8.90 45.95
C LYS A 4 39.39 9.00 46.24
N ILE A 5 38.81 10.16 45.97
CA ILE A 5 37.35 10.35 45.95
C ILE A 5 36.85 9.79 44.62
N SER A 6 36.14 8.67 44.65
CA SER A 6 35.40 8.16 43.50
C SER A 6 34.09 8.93 43.39
N ILE A 7 33.92 9.67 42.29
CA ILE A 7 32.67 10.35 41.93
C ILE A 7 31.71 9.28 41.39
N ILE A 8 30.73 8.88 42.19
CA ILE A 8 29.59 8.07 41.73
C ILE A 8 28.71 9.00 40.88
N SER A 9 28.74 8.83 39.56
CA SER A 9 27.77 9.46 38.68
C SER A 9 26.40 8.80 38.92
N LEU A 10 25.48 9.51 39.57
CA LEU A 10 24.07 9.15 39.54
C LEU A 10 23.56 9.30 38.11
N ILE A 11 23.36 8.19 37.42
CA ILE A 11 22.60 8.13 36.17
C ILE A 11 21.12 8.31 36.58
N PHE A 12 20.59 9.52 36.43
CA PHE A 12 19.15 9.75 36.44
C PHE A 12 18.57 9.14 35.16
N ILE A 13 18.07 7.90 35.26
CA ILE A 13 17.22 7.31 34.23
C ILE A 13 15.90 8.06 34.28
N LEU A 14 15.75 9.06 33.40
CA LEU A 14 14.45 9.62 33.04
C LEU A 14 13.64 8.50 32.38
N LEU A 15 12.90 7.74 33.20
CA LEU A 15 11.79 6.93 32.71
C LEU A 15 10.75 7.92 32.18
N THR A 16 10.79 8.19 30.87
CA THR A 16 9.65 8.81 30.20
C THR A 16 8.44 7.91 30.47
N LEU A 17 7.34 8.52 30.91
CA LEU A 17 6.03 7.87 30.93
C LEU A 17 5.72 7.47 29.49
N GLN A 18 6.12 6.26 29.08
CA GLN A 18 5.57 5.65 27.90
C GLN A 18 4.11 5.37 28.25
N ASN A 19 3.20 6.18 27.71
CA ASN A 19 1.79 5.81 27.64
C ASN A 19 1.74 4.48 26.87
N ASN A 20 1.58 3.38 27.59
CA ASN A 20 1.45 2.05 27.02
C ASN A 20 0.04 1.91 26.43
N TYR A 21 -0.20 2.54 25.28
CA TYR A 21 -1.37 2.21 24.47
C TYR A 21 -1.15 0.81 23.88
N ALA A 22 -2.10 -0.09 24.15
CA ALA A 22 -2.16 -1.37 23.47
C ALA A 22 -3.09 -1.23 22.26
N GLU A 23 -2.69 -1.80 21.12
CA GLU A 23 -3.58 -2.01 20.00
C GLU A 23 -4.45 -3.24 20.30
N VAL A 24 -5.75 -3.02 20.52
CA VAL A 24 -6.69 -4.08 20.88
C VAL A 24 -7.67 -4.29 19.74
N LEU A 25 -7.68 -5.49 19.18
CA LEU A 25 -8.64 -5.89 18.16
C LEU A 25 -10.05 -6.01 18.76
N LYS A 26 -11.04 -5.41 18.10
CA LYS A 26 -12.44 -5.40 18.51
C LYS A 26 -13.37 -5.47 17.29
N MET A 27 -14.64 -5.78 17.54
CA MET A 27 -15.72 -5.65 16.56
C MET A 27 -16.61 -4.46 16.96
N MET A 28 -16.69 -3.44 16.11
CA MET A 28 -17.61 -2.31 16.28
C MET A 28 -18.92 -2.62 15.58
N LYS A 29 -19.99 -2.85 16.34
CA LYS A 29 -21.32 -3.14 15.81
C LYS A 29 -22.17 -1.88 15.74
N ILE A 30 -22.81 -1.65 14.60
CA ILE A 30 -23.78 -0.58 14.36
C ILE A 30 -25.05 -1.14 13.71
N PHE A 31 -26.11 -0.33 13.69
CA PHE A 31 -27.20 -0.53 12.75
C PHE A 31 -26.73 -0.09 11.36
N GLY A 32 -26.77 -0.99 10.40
CA GLY A 32 -26.32 -0.67 9.05
C GLY A 32 -26.53 -1.79 8.06
N LYS A 33 -26.42 -1.45 6.79
CA LYS A 33 -26.52 -2.39 5.66
C LYS A 33 -25.37 -2.19 4.69
N VAL A 34 -24.95 -3.27 4.03
CA VAL A 34 -24.01 -3.21 2.91
C VAL A 34 -24.80 -2.95 1.63
N LEU A 35 -24.55 -1.83 0.95
CA LEU A 35 -25.43 -1.34 -0.13
C LEU A 35 -25.57 -2.26 -1.34
N ASP A 36 -24.50 -2.99 -1.68
CA ASP A 36 -24.46 -3.86 -2.86
C ASP A 36 -24.68 -5.35 -2.50
N PHE A 37 -25.23 -5.64 -1.32
CA PHE A 37 -25.42 -7.01 -0.84
C PHE A 37 -26.81 -7.22 -0.21
N ASP A 38 -27.45 -8.35 -0.50
CA ASP A 38 -28.72 -8.76 0.08
C ASP A 38 -28.52 -10.08 0.86
N LEU A 39 -29.07 -10.15 2.08
CA LEU A 39 -28.94 -11.31 2.96
C LEU A 39 -29.94 -12.44 2.67
N LYS A 40 -30.81 -12.31 1.65
CA LYS A 40 -31.82 -13.35 1.30
C LYS A 40 -31.24 -14.74 1.08
N ASP A 41 -30.05 -14.81 0.47
CA ASP A 41 -29.37 -16.07 0.15
C ASP A 41 -28.20 -16.35 1.11
N ALA A 42 -28.02 -15.54 2.15
CA ALA A 42 -26.94 -15.70 3.10
C ALA A 42 -27.22 -16.86 4.07
N GLU A 43 -26.18 -17.61 4.42
CA GLU A 43 -26.28 -18.68 5.41
C GLU A 43 -26.58 -18.12 6.81
N THR A 44 -27.30 -18.89 7.61
CA THR A 44 -27.59 -18.51 8.99
C THR A 44 -26.39 -18.79 9.90
N ASP A 45 -25.91 -17.77 10.60
CA ASP A 45 -24.88 -17.86 11.64
C ASP A 45 -25.25 -16.97 12.84
N GLU A 46 -25.74 -17.58 13.92
CA GLU A 46 -26.07 -16.89 15.18
C GLU A 46 -24.86 -16.19 15.82
N ASN A 47 -23.63 -16.59 15.46
CA ASN A 47 -22.38 -16.05 15.96
C ASN A 47 -21.62 -15.24 14.91
N CYS A 48 -22.28 -14.73 13.87
CA CYS A 48 -21.69 -13.99 12.73
C CYS A 48 -20.57 -13.01 13.11
N THR A 49 -20.79 -12.21 14.15
CA THR A 49 -19.78 -11.25 14.66
C THR A 49 -18.54 -11.96 15.24
N GLN A 50 -18.74 -13.02 16.02
CA GLN A 50 -17.67 -13.79 16.63
C GLN A 50 -16.91 -14.63 15.58
N THR A 51 -17.62 -15.20 14.60
CA THR A 51 -17.01 -15.90 13.46
C THR A 51 -16.04 -14.98 12.72
N CYS A 52 -16.46 -13.75 12.41
CA CYS A 52 -15.58 -12.75 11.80
C CYS A 52 -14.43 -12.32 12.72
N PHE A 53 -14.67 -12.17 14.02
CA PHE A 53 -13.61 -11.81 14.96
C PHE A 53 -12.51 -12.86 15.03
N SER A 54 -12.89 -14.15 15.02
CA SER A 54 -11.97 -15.28 15.07
C SER A 54 -11.23 -15.51 13.75
N ASP A 55 -11.85 -15.19 12.61
CA ASP A 55 -11.21 -15.31 11.30
C ASP A 55 -10.18 -14.20 11.06
N SER A 56 -8.93 -14.55 10.76
CA SER A 56 -7.85 -13.58 10.59
C SER A 56 -8.00 -12.67 9.38
N ASP A 57 -8.74 -13.09 8.36
CA ASP A 57 -8.93 -12.34 7.11
C ASP A 57 -10.26 -11.57 7.08
N CYS A 58 -11.25 -11.95 7.90
CA CYS A 58 -12.53 -11.24 7.95
C CYS A 58 -12.37 -9.78 8.42
N ILE A 59 -13.02 -8.85 7.74
CA ILE A 59 -12.97 -7.40 8.02
C ILE A 59 -14.33 -6.79 8.37
N LEU A 60 -15.42 -7.46 7.97
CA LEU A 60 -16.78 -6.99 8.18
C LEU A 60 -17.72 -8.20 8.28
N ALA A 61 -18.65 -8.15 9.23
CA ALA A 61 -19.80 -9.04 9.28
C ALA A 61 -21.09 -8.24 9.03
N PHE A 62 -21.93 -8.68 8.10
CA PHE A 62 -23.24 -8.10 7.80
C PHE A 62 -24.32 -9.14 8.10
N PHE A 63 -25.30 -8.81 8.94
CA PHE A 63 -26.33 -9.76 9.35
C PHE A 63 -27.64 -9.10 9.75
N ASN A 64 -28.71 -9.88 9.84
CA ASN A 64 -30.04 -9.43 10.24
C ASN A 64 -30.54 -10.11 11.53
N GLU A 65 -31.76 -9.77 11.96
CA GLU A 65 -32.39 -10.36 13.16
C GLU A 65 -32.66 -11.87 13.04
N GLU A 66 -32.76 -12.40 11.81
CA GLU A 66 -32.89 -13.84 11.53
C GLU A 66 -31.55 -14.57 11.53
N SER A 67 -30.46 -13.86 11.84
CA SER A 67 -29.07 -14.36 11.82
C SER A 67 -28.56 -14.79 10.44
N ASN A 68 -29.19 -14.36 9.34
CA ASN A 68 -28.60 -14.49 8.00
C ASN A 68 -27.34 -13.64 7.97
N CYS A 69 -26.20 -14.25 7.64
CA CYS A 69 -24.87 -13.69 7.86
C CYS A 69 -24.03 -13.72 6.59
N GLN A 70 -23.48 -12.56 6.23
CA GLN A 70 -22.47 -12.43 5.20
C GLN A 70 -21.17 -11.90 5.82
N LEU A 71 -20.08 -12.63 5.59
CA LEU A 71 -18.73 -12.20 5.97
C LEU A 71 -18.00 -11.62 4.76
N PHE A 72 -17.23 -10.57 5.00
CA PHE A 72 -16.35 -9.97 3.99
C PHE A 72 -14.91 -10.09 4.44
N PHE A 73 -14.06 -10.58 3.54
CA PHE A 73 -12.67 -10.90 3.82
C PHE A 73 -11.73 -9.92 3.15
N TYR A 74 -10.63 -9.58 3.80
CA TYR A 74 -9.65 -8.62 3.34
C TYR A 74 -9.10 -9.02 1.97
N ASN A 75 -8.65 -10.25 1.77
CA ASN A 75 -8.02 -10.62 0.50
C ASN A 75 -8.96 -10.57 -0.71
N SER A 76 -10.26 -10.81 -0.51
CA SER A 76 -11.27 -10.86 -1.59
C SER A 76 -12.07 -9.57 -1.77
N THR A 77 -11.89 -8.57 -0.91
CA THR A 77 -12.70 -7.35 -0.91
C THR A 77 -11.88 -6.15 -1.37
N GLU A 78 -12.27 -5.51 -2.46
CA GLU A 78 -11.65 -4.25 -2.91
C GLU A 78 -12.45 -3.03 -2.47
N THR A 79 -13.78 -3.11 -2.51
CA THR A 79 -14.64 -2.01 -2.06
C THR A 79 -15.87 -2.52 -1.33
N LEU A 80 -16.31 -1.76 -0.33
CA LEU A 80 -17.60 -1.91 0.33
C LEU A 80 -18.16 -0.52 0.62
N LYS A 81 -19.49 -0.44 0.62
CA LYS A 81 -20.22 0.71 1.14
C LYS A 81 -21.20 0.23 2.19
N VAL A 82 -21.12 0.82 3.38
CA VAL A 82 -22.03 0.57 4.48
C VAL A 82 -22.83 1.84 4.71
N GLU A 83 -24.15 1.72 4.67
CA GLU A 83 -25.06 2.79 5.09
C GLU A 83 -25.51 2.50 6.52
N GLU A 84 -25.37 3.50 7.40
CA GLU A 84 -25.94 3.49 8.73
C GLU A 84 -27.47 3.49 8.63
N THR A 85 -28.10 2.58 9.37
CA THR A 85 -29.56 2.43 9.40
C THR A 85 -30.06 2.64 10.82
N ASN A 86 -31.36 2.47 11.05
CA ASN A 86 -31.92 2.48 12.38
C ASN A 86 -32.30 1.06 12.82
N ARG A 87 -32.85 0.95 14.04
CA ARG A 87 -33.27 -0.33 14.62
C ARG A 87 -34.38 -1.00 13.82
N ASP A 88 -35.32 -0.22 13.27
CA ASP A 88 -36.52 -0.74 12.62
C ASP A 88 -36.18 -1.42 11.28
N ASP A 89 -34.99 -1.14 10.72
CA ASP A 89 -34.49 -1.81 9.52
C ASP A 89 -34.02 -3.26 9.80
N GLY A 90 -33.73 -3.62 11.05
CA GLY A 90 -33.34 -4.99 11.44
C GLY A 90 -31.99 -5.46 10.91
N PHE A 91 -31.16 -4.55 10.38
CA PHE A 91 -29.83 -4.84 9.82
C PHE A 91 -28.69 -4.37 10.72
N PHE A 92 -27.65 -5.18 10.79
CA PHE A 92 -26.47 -4.92 11.59
C PHE A 92 -25.20 -5.12 10.79
N VAL A 93 -24.23 -4.24 11.03
CA VAL A 93 -22.87 -4.38 10.51
C VAL A 93 -21.89 -4.33 11.67
N ALA A 94 -20.94 -5.26 11.68
CA ALA A 94 -19.85 -5.29 12.64
C ALA A 94 -18.50 -5.13 11.92
N PHE A 95 -17.83 -4.01 12.15
CA PHE A 95 -16.50 -3.71 11.61
C PHE A 95 -15.41 -4.30 12.49
N LYS A 96 -14.47 -5.01 11.87
CA LYS A 96 -13.25 -5.41 12.57
C LYS A 96 -12.27 -4.25 12.57
N THR A 97 -11.87 -3.80 13.76
CA THR A 97 -10.98 -2.64 13.92
C THR A 97 -10.03 -2.83 15.10
N ASN A 98 -8.91 -2.12 15.09
CA ASN A 98 -8.12 -1.96 16.30
C ASN A 98 -8.51 -0.66 17.02
N LEU A 99 -8.53 -0.72 18.34
CA LEU A 99 -8.65 0.45 19.21
C LEU A 99 -7.34 0.61 19.98
N SER A 100 -6.72 1.78 19.82
CA SER A 100 -5.57 2.19 20.64
C SER A 100 -6.10 2.72 21.97
N THR A 101 -6.14 1.87 22.99
CA THR A 101 -6.68 2.23 24.32
C THR A 101 -5.78 1.69 25.43
N SER A 102 -5.74 2.41 26.55
CA SER A 102 -5.13 1.94 27.81
C SER A 102 -6.12 1.16 28.69
N ASP A 103 -7.41 1.17 28.33
CA ASP A 103 -8.50 0.49 29.02
C ASP A 103 -9.19 -0.51 28.09
N LEU A 104 -9.14 -1.80 28.45
CA LEU A 104 -9.65 -2.91 27.65
C LEU A 104 -11.19 -2.99 27.64
N GLU A 105 -11.85 -2.34 28.59
CA GLU A 105 -13.32 -2.24 28.70
C GLU A 105 -13.86 -0.97 28.04
N TYR A 106 -12.98 -0.07 27.58
CA TYR A 106 -13.38 1.17 26.92
C TYR A 106 -14.17 0.90 25.62
N CYS A 107 -15.39 1.43 25.57
CA CYS A 107 -16.23 1.47 24.38
C CYS A 107 -16.28 2.92 23.88
N PRO A 108 -15.51 3.28 22.83
CA PRO A 108 -15.46 4.65 22.33
C PRO A 108 -16.83 5.10 21.79
N ILE A 109 -17.12 6.40 21.93
CA ILE A 109 -18.23 7.01 21.20
C ILE A 109 -17.89 7.06 19.71
N GLU A 110 -18.90 7.03 18.84
CA GLU A 110 -18.73 6.91 17.38
C GLU A 110 -17.73 7.90 16.77
N SER A 111 -17.71 9.14 17.27
CA SER A 111 -16.79 10.20 16.82
C SER A 111 -15.32 9.94 17.13
N GLU A 112 -15.01 9.00 18.01
CA GLU A 112 -13.66 8.62 18.42
C GLU A 112 -13.16 7.35 17.71
N ILE A 113 -14.02 6.71 16.90
CA ILE A 113 -13.70 5.42 16.30
C ILE A 113 -12.94 5.64 14.99
N SER A 114 -11.63 5.43 15.04
CA SER A 114 -10.82 5.26 13.84
C SER A 114 -10.94 3.81 13.36
N THR A 115 -11.90 3.55 12.48
CA THR A 115 -12.10 2.23 11.86
C THR A 115 -10.96 1.91 10.89
N LYS A 116 -9.87 1.38 11.45
CA LYS A 116 -8.67 0.97 10.72
C LYS A 116 -8.51 -0.53 10.79
N ILE A 117 -8.34 -1.12 9.61
CA ILE A 117 -8.00 -2.52 9.41
C ILE A 117 -6.47 -2.59 9.28
N PHE A 118 -5.84 -3.33 10.18
CA PHE A 118 -4.38 -3.52 10.22
C PHE A 118 -3.98 -4.87 9.63
N LEU A 119 -4.69 -5.30 8.58
CA LEU A 119 -4.33 -6.46 7.78
C LEU A 119 -3.50 -5.98 6.58
N GLY A 120 -2.37 -6.64 6.31
CA GLY A 120 -1.43 -6.26 5.24
C GLY A 120 -0.29 -5.34 5.68
N GLU A 121 0.43 -4.78 4.70
CA GLU A 121 1.57 -3.87 4.95
C GLU A 121 1.12 -2.47 5.39
N ASP A 122 0.02 -1.98 4.83
CA ASP A 122 -0.53 -0.66 5.13
C ASP A 122 -1.90 -0.77 5.81
N PRO A 123 -2.14 -0.03 6.91
CA PRO A 123 -3.46 0.06 7.51
C PRO A 123 -4.47 0.69 6.53
N ILE A 124 -5.62 0.03 6.35
CA ILE A 124 -6.71 0.53 5.52
C ILE A 124 -7.78 1.12 6.42
N SER A 125 -8.12 2.39 6.21
CA SER A 125 -9.18 3.07 6.96
C SER A 125 -10.50 2.97 6.21
N TRP A 126 -11.59 2.77 6.93
CA TRP A 126 -12.90 3.14 6.41
C TRP A 126 -13.03 4.66 6.41
N THR A 127 -13.61 5.20 5.35
CA THR A 127 -13.81 6.64 5.18
C THR A 127 -15.29 6.95 5.19
N LYS A 128 -15.73 7.89 6.03
CA LYS A 128 -17.08 8.45 5.92
C LYS A 128 -17.17 9.30 4.66
N THR A 129 -18.00 8.90 3.70
CA THR A 129 -18.28 9.66 2.47
C THR A 129 -19.47 10.61 2.63
N SER A 130 -20.26 10.41 3.68
CA SER A 130 -21.35 11.27 4.14
C SER A 130 -21.56 11.03 5.64
N ASP A 131 -22.51 11.72 6.25
CA ASP A 131 -22.81 11.56 7.68
C ASP A 131 -23.17 10.11 8.05
N SER A 132 -23.80 9.37 7.13
CA SER A 132 -24.34 8.01 7.34
C SER A 132 -23.73 6.94 6.43
N THR A 133 -22.72 7.24 5.61
CA THR A 133 -22.13 6.27 4.69
C THR A 133 -20.64 6.09 4.91
N TRP A 134 -20.24 4.85 5.15
CA TRP A 134 -18.86 4.43 5.25
C TRP A 134 -18.44 3.73 3.96
N GLN A 135 -17.23 4.02 3.50
CA GLN A 135 -16.62 3.36 2.36
C GLN A 135 -15.32 2.69 2.76
N PHE A 136 -15.18 1.42 2.37
CA PHE A 136 -13.91 0.72 2.34
C PHE A 136 -13.42 0.67 0.91
N LYS A 137 -12.12 0.88 0.74
CA LYS A 137 -11.48 0.82 -0.57
C LYS A 137 -10.02 0.42 -0.42
N LYS A 138 -9.61 -0.60 -1.17
CA LYS A 138 -8.20 -1.02 -1.25
C LYS A 138 -7.87 -1.62 -2.60
N CYS A 139 -6.59 -1.89 -2.81
CA CYS A 139 -6.12 -2.61 -3.99
C CYS A 139 -6.47 -4.10 -3.96
N VAL A 140 -6.43 -4.75 -5.12
CA VAL A 140 -6.54 -6.20 -5.29
C VAL A 140 -5.51 -6.89 -4.40
N GLY A 141 -5.97 -7.89 -3.63
CA GLY A 141 -5.10 -8.70 -2.78
C GLY A 141 -4.24 -7.83 -1.84
N ASN A 142 -2.92 -7.95 -1.98
CA ASN A 142 -1.89 -7.29 -1.18
C ASN A 142 -1.07 -6.24 -1.96
N TRP A 143 -1.60 -5.71 -3.06
CA TRP A 143 -0.91 -4.65 -3.83
C TRP A 143 -0.71 -3.41 -2.97
N LYS A 144 0.45 -2.77 -3.09
CA LYS A 144 0.82 -1.60 -2.30
C LYS A 144 -0.01 -0.40 -2.70
N MET A 145 -0.55 0.32 -1.71
CA MET A 145 -1.31 1.55 -1.91
C MET A 145 -0.40 2.76 -1.72
N PHE A 146 -0.34 3.62 -2.74
CA PHE A 146 0.27 4.94 -2.66
C PHE A 146 -0.79 6.02 -2.82
N LYS A 147 -0.89 6.91 -1.83
CA LYS A 147 -1.68 8.14 -1.92
C LYS A 147 -0.78 9.22 -2.51
N ARG A 148 -1.11 9.68 -3.72
CA ARG A 148 -0.46 10.82 -4.37
C ARG A 148 -1.29 12.07 -4.07
N SER A 149 -0.65 13.22 -3.92
CA SER A 149 -1.29 14.50 -3.64
C SER A 149 -1.42 15.41 -4.86
N ASP A 150 -0.76 15.08 -5.97
CA ASP A 150 -0.74 15.88 -7.19
C ASP A 150 -0.67 14.98 -8.43
N PRO A 151 -1.82 14.66 -9.07
CA PRO A 151 -3.17 14.88 -8.56
C PRO A 151 -3.48 13.99 -7.35
N GLU A 152 -4.52 14.34 -6.58
CA GLU A 152 -4.98 13.49 -5.48
C GLU A 152 -5.60 12.19 -6.02
N ILE A 153 -4.82 11.12 -5.99
CA ILE A 153 -5.23 9.78 -6.47
C ILE A 153 -4.61 8.70 -5.59
N ILE A 154 -5.22 7.52 -5.61
CA ILE A 154 -4.62 6.31 -5.04
C ILE A 154 -4.14 5.43 -6.19
N VAL A 155 -2.88 5.02 -6.13
CA VAL A 155 -2.27 4.10 -7.09
C VAL A 155 -1.93 2.80 -6.38
N CYS A 156 -2.29 1.70 -7.02
CA CYS A 156 -2.00 0.34 -6.61
C CYS A 156 -0.79 -0.16 -7.38
N MET A 157 0.25 -0.61 -6.69
CA MET A 157 1.50 -1.06 -7.32
C MET A 157 1.89 -2.45 -6.83
N GLN A 158 2.44 -3.26 -7.72
CA GLN A 158 3.07 -4.54 -7.38
C GLN A 158 4.29 -4.79 -8.27
N VAL A 159 5.35 -5.34 -7.68
CA VAL A 159 6.57 -5.72 -8.41
C VAL A 159 6.51 -7.20 -8.74
N PHE A 160 6.73 -7.53 -10.01
CA PHE A 160 6.78 -8.90 -10.49
C PHE A 160 8.15 -9.21 -11.04
N LEU A 161 8.74 -10.30 -10.54
CA LEU A 161 10.02 -10.81 -11.01
C LEU A 161 9.77 -11.79 -12.15
N THR A 162 10.17 -11.42 -13.36
CA THR A 162 9.91 -12.16 -14.59
C THR A 162 11.15 -12.92 -15.09
N GLY A 163 12.29 -12.77 -14.40
CA GLY A 163 13.56 -13.38 -14.75
C GLY A 163 14.59 -12.35 -15.22
N THR A 164 15.86 -12.76 -15.29
CA THR A 164 16.94 -11.86 -15.74
C THR A 164 16.89 -11.65 -17.25
N GLY A 165 17.06 -10.40 -17.68
CA GLY A 165 17.07 -10.04 -19.10
C GLY A 165 15.68 -9.77 -19.66
N THR A 166 14.70 -9.49 -18.79
CA THR A 166 13.35 -9.12 -19.19
C THR A 166 13.41 -7.86 -20.06
N THR A 167 12.93 -7.94 -21.28
CA THR A 167 12.83 -6.79 -22.18
C THR A 167 11.68 -5.88 -21.79
N GLN A 168 11.73 -4.61 -22.21
CA GLN A 168 10.65 -3.65 -22.00
C GLN A 168 9.33 -4.14 -22.60
N LYS A 169 9.38 -4.85 -23.73
CA LYS A 169 8.17 -5.43 -24.36
C LYS A 169 7.57 -6.51 -23.49
N GLU A 170 8.39 -7.45 -23.00
CA GLU A 170 7.92 -8.53 -22.11
C GLU A 170 7.35 -7.97 -20.81
N ALA A 171 7.98 -6.93 -20.24
CA ALA A 171 7.47 -6.21 -19.07
C ALA A 171 6.07 -5.60 -19.34
N LYS A 172 5.89 -4.94 -20.48
CA LYS A 172 4.59 -4.37 -20.91
C LYS A 172 3.54 -5.46 -21.14
N ASP A 173 3.90 -6.53 -21.83
CA ASP A 173 3.00 -7.67 -22.10
C ASP A 173 2.57 -8.35 -20.78
N TYR A 174 3.50 -8.49 -19.82
CA TYR A 174 3.22 -9.09 -18.52
C TYR A 174 2.16 -8.30 -17.74
N CYS A 175 2.33 -6.98 -17.58
CA CYS A 175 1.32 -6.16 -16.90
C CYS A 175 -0.02 -6.19 -17.64
N SER A 176 0.02 -6.11 -18.98
CA SER A 176 -1.18 -6.11 -19.83
C SER A 176 -1.97 -7.41 -19.74
N SER A 177 -1.29 -8.55 -19.55
CA SER A 177 -1.93 -9.87 -19.38
C SER A 177 -2.84 -9.95 -18.15
N MET A 178 -2.63 -9.09 -17.15
CA MET A 178 -3.44 -8.97 -15.95
C MET A 178 -4.43 -7.78 -16.02
N GLY A 179 -4.54 -7.12 -17.19
CA GLY A 179 -5.34 -5.91 -17.35
C GLY A 179 -4.75 -4.68 -16.63
N LYS A 180 -3.42 -4.67 -16.42
CA LYS A 180 -2.69 -3.59 -15.72
C LYS A 180 -1.64 -2.99 -16.65
N LEU A 181 -0.99 -1.90 -16.24
CA LEU A 181 0.04 -1.23 -17.02
C LEU A 181 1.37 -1.27 -16.28
N VAL A 182 2.48 -1.11 -17.02
CA VAL A 182 3.76 -0.75 -16.40
C VAL A 182 3.54 0.62 -15.75
N THR A 183 3.83 0.75 -14.46
CA THR A 183 3.49 1.96 -13.72
C THR A 183 4.66 2.92 -13.63
N GLY A 184 4.36 4.21 -13.75
CA GLY A 184 5.28 5.29 -13.43
C GLY A 184 5.39 5.50 -11.92
N VAL A 185 6.38 6.28 -11.53
CA VAL A 185 6.61 6.69 -10.14
C VAL A 185 6.52 8.21 -10.02
N ALA A 186 5.70 8.70 -9.10
CA ALA A 186 5.40 10.11 -8.89
C ALA A 186 6.11 10.70 -7.66
N THR A 187 6.40 9.89 -6.63
CA THR A 187 7.02 10.36 -5.38
C THR A 187 8.36 9.69 -5.13
N VAL A 188 9.21 10.30 -4.28
CA VAL A 188 10.52 9.74 -3.89
C VAL A 188 10.40 8.38 -3.19
N GLU A 189 9.27 8.10 -2.52
CA GLU A 189 9.08 6.88 -1.73
C GLU A 189 8.69 5.65 -2.58
N GLU A 190 8.00 5.85 -3.70
CA GLU A 190 7.61 4.77 -4.61
C GLU A 190 8.80 3.96 -5.18
N PRO A 191 9.84 4.58 -5.79
CA PRO A 191 11.00 3.84 -6.27
C PRO A 191 11.86 3.29 -5.12
N LYS A 192 11.85 3.91 -3.93
CA LYS A 192 12.49 3.34 -2.74
C LYS A 192 11.80 2.06 -2.29
N TRP A 193 10.46 2.01 -2.33
CA TRP A 193 9.69 0.81 -2.03
C TRP A 193 9.95 -0.30 -3.07
N ILE A 194 9.89 0.01 -4.38
CA ILE A 194 10.25 -0.94 -5.45
C ILE A 194 11.67 -1.49 -5.20
N PHE A 195 12.61 -0.61 -4.86
CA PHE A 195 13.98 -1.00 -4.58
C PHE A 195 14.12 -1.95 -3.38
N LYS A 196 13.34 -1.77 -2.30
CA LYS A 196 13.39 -2.64 -1.10
C LYS A 196 12.99 -4.08 -1.43
N LEU A 197 12.02 -4.29 -2.32
CA LEU A 197 11.54 -5.63 -2.69
C LEU A 197 12.61 -6.47 -3.42
N ARG A 198 13.65 -5.83 -3.96
CA ARG A 198 14.84 -6.50 -4.50
C ARG A 198 15.65 -7.24 -3.42
N GLY A 199 15.51 -6.89 -2.14
CA GLY A 199 16.27 -7.50 -1.03
C GLY A 199 16.09 -9.02 -0.90
N TRP A 200 15.14 -9.60 -1.65
CA TRP A 200 14.86 -11.03 -1.71
C TRP A 200 15.60 -11.75 -2.85
N LEU A 201 16.42 -11.03 -3.62
CA LEU A 201 17.20 -11.57 -4.75
C LEU A 201 18.66 -11.84 -4.33
N PRO A 202 19.24 -13.00 -4.67
CA PRO A 202 20.66 -13.29 -4.42
C PRO A 202 21.54 -12.29 -5.17
N GLU A 203 22.70 -11.92 -4.57
CA GLU A 203 23.65 -10.86 -5.01
C GLU A 203 23.53 -10.48 -6.50
N VAL A 204 22.55 -9.65 -6.78
CA VAL A 204 22.37 -9.13 -8.12
C VAL A 204 23.38 -8.01 -8.26
N GLY A 205 24.23 -8.06 -9.29
CA GLY A 205 25.17 -6.99 -9.59
C GLY A 205 24.50 -5.62 -9.71
N SER A 206 25.32 -4.57 -9.75
CA SER A 206 24.83 -3.20 -10.03
C SER A 206 24.04 -3.15 -11.34
N PHE A 207 23.16 -2.16 -11.50
CA PHE A 207 22.38 -1.90 -12.72
C PHE A 207 21.27 -2.89 -13.08
N LYS A 208 21.15 -4.04 -12.41
CA LYS A 208 19.99 -4.92 -12.55
C LYS A 208 18.75 -4.26 -11.97
N GLY A 209 17.82 -3.83 -12.82
CA GLY A 209 16.68 -3.00 -12.45
C GLY A 209 15.32 -3.69 -12.55
N ILE A 210 14.30 -2.99 -12.05
CA ILE A 210 12.89 -3.27 -12.27
C ILE A 210 12.37 -2.22 -13.25
N TRP A 211 11.76 -2.65 -14.35
CA TRP A 211 11.14 -1.74 -15.30
C TRP A 211 10.04 -0.91 -14.62
N ILE A 212 10.09 0.40 -14.85
CA ILE A 212 9.01 1.34 -14.53
C ILE A 212 8.65 2.09 -15.81
N ASP A 213 7.48 2.72 -15.83
CA ASP A 213 7.06 3.52 -16.97
C ASP A 213 7.92 4.77 -17.10
N GLY A 214 7.84 5.44 -18.24
CA GLY A 214 8.57 6.66 -18.54
C GLY A 214 9.50 6.50 -19.72
N GLU A 215 9.21 7.26 -20.79
CA GLU A 215 10.07 7.37 -21.95
C GLU A 215 10.43 8.84 -22.21
N ARG A 216 11.72 9.12 -22.38
CA ARG A 216 12.24 10.46 -22.55
C ARG A 216 11.78 11.07 -23.87
N LYS A 217 11.22 12.27 -23.80
CA LYS A 217 10.67 13.01 -24.93
C LYS A 217 11.69 13.90 -25.64
N THR A 218 12.63 14.47 -24.88
CA THR A 218 13.61 15.46 -25.38
C THR A 218 15.01 15.13 -24.89
N LEU A 219 16.03 15.92 -25.28
CA LEU A 219 17.38 15.76 -24.73
C LEU A 219 17.52 16.29 -23.29
N GLU A 220 16.47 16.88 -22.73
CA GLU A 220 16.48 17.30 -21.33
C GLU A 220 16.55 16.10 -20.38
N LYS A 221 17.32 16.28 -19.31
CA LYS A 221 17.65 15.20 -18.36
C LYS A 221 16.43 14.65 -17.63
N ILE A 222 15.40 15.46 -17.37
CA ILE A 222 14.16 15.02 -16.72
C ILE A 222 13.00 15.51 -17.60
N SER A 223 12.69 14.74 -18.63
CA SER A 223 11.63 15.05 -19.61
C SER A 223 11.03 13.74 -20.11
N PHE A 224 10.25 13.10 -19.24
CA PHE A 224 9.66 11.78 -19.49
C PHE A 224 8.17 11.88 -19.73
N THR A 225 7.66 11.04 -20.62
CA THR A 225 6.23 10.85 -20.84
C THR A 225 5.81 9.55 -20.18
N TRP A 226 4.70 9.59 -19.44
CA TRP A 226 4.07 8.44 -18.82
C TRP A 226 2.96 7.92 -19.72
N THR A 227 2.90 6.60 -19.89
CA THR A 227 1.92 5.88 -20.70
C THR A 227 0.85 5.19 -19.86
N ASP A 228 1.03 5.13 -18.53
CA ASP A 228 0.08 4.53 -17.59
C ASP A 228 -1.23 5.32 -17.40
N GLY A 229 -1.27 6.58 -17.85
CA GLY A 229 -2.45 7.44 -17.83
C GLY A 229 -2.82 8.03 -16.46
N TYR A 230 -2.00 7.82 -15.44
CA TYR A 230 -2.24 8.36 -14.09
C TYR A 230 -0.97 8.82 -13.36
N THR A 231 0.23 8.61 -13.90
CA THR A 231 1.45 9.22 -13.39
C THR A 231 1.63 10.60 -14.00
N GLU A 232 1.86 11.58 -13.12
CA GLU A 232 2.08 12.98 -13.48
C GLU A 232 3.29 13.53 -12.72
N GLY A 233 3.88 14.60 -13.28
CA GLY A 233 5.00 15.28 -12.67
C GLY A 233 6.30 14.48 -12.64
N TYR A 234 7.26 14.99 -11.86
CA TYR A 234 8.62 14.47 -11.75
C TYR A 234 9.12 14.41 -10.29
N GLY A 235 8.20 14.42 -9.32
CA GLY A 235 8.55 14.42 -7.88
C GLY A 235 9.41 13.23 -7.46
N ALA A 236 9.32 12.11 -8.16
CA ALA A 236 10.15 10.93 -7.92
C ALA A 236 11.66 11.17 -8.17
N PHE A 237 12.03 12.21 -8.92
CA PHE A 237 13.43 12.57 -9.19
C PHE A 237 14.02 13.58 -8.18
N GLU A 238 13.20 14.11 -7.27
CA GLU A 238 13.67 15.01 -6.21
C GLU A 238 14.69 14.33 -5.29
N SER A 239 15.40 15.13 -4.49
CA SER A 239 16.42 14.63 -3.55
C SER A 239 17.49 13.75 -4.21
N ASP A 240 17.88 14.08 -5.44
CA ASP A 240 18.85 13.34 -6.27
C ASP A 240 18.51 11.84 -6.42
N ASN A 241 17.22 11.52 -6.46
CA ASN A 241 16.74 10.14 -6.51
C ASN A 241 16.87 9.51 -7.91
N GLY A 242 17.31 10.27 -8.91
CA GLY A 242 17.61 9.80 -10.27
C GLY A 242 19.10 9.91 -10.63
N TRP A 243 19.67 8.84 -11.20
CA TRP A 243 20.95 8.85 -11.88
C TRP A 243 20.73 8.69 -13.37
N LEU A 244 20.68 9.83 -14.06
CA LEU A 244 20.35 9.87 -15.49
C LEU A 244 21.58 10.26 -16.30
N SER A 245 21.97 9.39 -17.23
CA SER A 245 23.20 9.46 -18.00
C SER A 245 22.98 9.94 -19.44
N LEU A 246 21.73 9.91 -19.93
CA LEU A 246 21.28 10.21 -21.30
C LEU A 246 21.75 9.22 -22.36
N THR A 247 22.97 8.72 -22.24
CA THR A 247 23.59 7.78 -23.18
C THR A 247 24.49 6.82 -22.45
N ASN A 248 24.42 5.55 -22.78
CA ASN A 248 25.30 4.54 -22.20
C ASN A 248 26.76 4.70 -22.70
N THR A 249 27.66 3.83 -22.22
CA THR A 249 29.08 3.84 -22.60
C THR A 249 29.36 3.54 -24.08
N LYS A 250 28.37 3.02 -24.82
CA LYS A 250 28.42 2.77 -26.26
C LYS A 250 27.83 3.92 -27.08
N GLY A 251 27.32 4.97 -26.44
CA GLY A 251 26.63 6.10 -27.08
C GLY A 251 25.18 5.81 -27.47
N GLU A 252 24.59 4.72 -26.98
CA GLU A 252 23.17 4.41 -27.22
C GLU A 252 22.30 5.27 -26.29
N PRO A 253 21.21 5.87 -26.78
CA PRO A 253 20.32 6.68 -25.96
C PRO A 253 19.66 5.90 -24.82
N GLU A 254 19.72 6.44 -23.62
CA GLU A 254 19.06 5.94 -22.41
C GLU A 254 17.81 6.78 -22.13
N ASN A 255 16.71 6.36 -22.75
CA ASN A 255 15.45 7.09 -22.73
C ASN A 255 14.37 6.43 -21.87
N CYS A 256 14.54 5.17 -21.48
CA CYS A 256 13.56 4.45 -20.68
C CYS A 256 14.01 4.35 -19.23
N LEU A 257 13.10 4.03 -18.31
CA LEU A 257 13.38 4.06 -16.88
C LEU A 257 13.37 2.67 -16.23
N ALA A 258 14.27 2.50 -15.26
CA ALA A 258 14.27 1.36 -14.37
C ALA A 258 14.63 1.80 -12.94
N VAL A 259 14.07 1.10 -11.95
CA VAL A 259 14.52 1.21 -10.56
C VAL A 259 15.69 0.25 -10.35
N SER A 260 16.91 0.75 -10.10
CA SER A 260 18.12 -0.08 -10.04
C SER A 260 19.10 0.35 -8.93
N ILE A 261 20.12 -0.47 -8.67
CA ILE A 261 21.30 -0.04 -7.88
C ILE A 261 22.13 0.88 -8.75
N THR A 262 22.29 2.11 -8.27
CA THR A 262 23.23 3.09 -8.79
C THR A 262 24.54 2.98 -8.00
N HIS A 263 25.68 2.88 -8.68
CA HIS A 263 26.95 2.56 -8.02
C HIS A 263 27.42 3.74 -7.16
N GLY A 264 27.59 3.52 -5.85
CA GLY A 264 28.08 4.54 -4.90
C GLY A 264 27.15 5.74 -4.68
N ARG A 265 25.85 5.62 -5.02
CA ARG A 265 24.87 6.70 -4.89
C ARG A 265 23.57 6.21 -4.24
N ASN A 266 22.82 7.16 -3.68
CA ASN A 266 21.50 6.91 -3.09
C ASN A 266 20.35 6.98 -4.11
N ALA A 267 20.65 7.27 -5.38
CA ALA A 267 19.66 7.33 -6.45
C ALA A 267 19.02 5.95 -6.69
N ARG A 268 17.70 5.94 -6.91
CA ARG A 268 16.90 4.73 -7.11
C ARG A 268 16.38 4.58 -8.53
N ILE A 269 16.32 5.66 -9.30
CA ILE A 269 15.88 5.66 -10.69
C ILE A 269 17.12 5.77 -11.59
N ASN A 270 17.17 4.95 -12.64
CA ASN A 270 18.21 4.98 -13.66
C ASN A 270 17.53 5.08 -15.03
N ASP A 271 18.14 5.82 -15.96
CA ASP A 271 17.78 5.71 -17.37
C ASP A 271 18.52 4.54 -18.03
N VAL A 272 17.86 3.87 -18.95
CA VAL A 272 18.37 2.69 -19.64
C VAL A 272 17.96 2.74 -21.11
N VAL A 273 18.65 1.96 -21.93
CA VAL A 273 18.30 1.81 -23.34
C VAL A 273 16.90 1.19 -23.45
N CYS A 274 16.01 1.78 -24.24
CA CYS A 274 14.68 1.21 -24.45
C CYS A 274 14.74 -0.17 -25.12
N GLY A 275 13.71 -0.98 -24.93
CA GLY A 275 13.67 -2.36 -25.45
C GLY A 275 14.48 -3.34 -24.60
N ILE A 276 15.81 -3.23 -24.58
CA ILE A 276 16.69 -4.21 -23.89
C ILE A 276 17.13 -3.81 -22.49
N GLY A 277 17.02 -2.53 -22.13
CA GLY A 277 17.55 -2.02 -20.86
C GLY A 277 19.07 -2.14 -20.77
N THR A 278 19.54 -2.63 -19.63
CA THR A 278 20.92 -3.06 -19.36
C THR A 278 21.16 -4.51 -19.79
N GLY A 279 20.14 -5.19 -20.31
CA GLY A 279 20.14 -6.62 -20.63
C GLY A 279 20.04 -7.52 -19.40
N ASN A 280 19.77 -6.94 -18.22
CA ASN A 280 19.75 -7.65 -16.94
C ASN A 280 18.58 -7.23 -16.03
N GLU A 281 17.57 -6.59 -16.59
CA GLU A 281 16.34 -6.25 -15.89
C GLU A 281 15.66 -7.52 -15.38
N LEU A 282 15.17 -7.46 -14.16
CA LEU A 282 14.76 -8.62 -13.37
C LEU A 282 13.25 -8.82 -13.36
N GLY A 283 12.52 -7.79 -13.79
CA GLY A 283 11.11 -7.67 -13.51
C GLY A 283 10.54 -6.32 -13.93
N VAL A 284 9.30 -6.12 -13.51
CA VAL A 284 8.50 -4.95 -13.84
C VAL A 284 7.65 -4.54 -12.63
N ALA A 285 7.49 -3.24 -12.44
CA ALA A 285 6.44 -2.70 -11.58
C ALA A 285 5.18 -2.52 -12.41
N CYS A 286 4.12 -3.25 -12.07
CA CYS A 286 2.80 -3.05 -12.64
C CYS A 286 1.94 -2.20 -11.70
N GLY A 287 1.00 -1.44 -12.26
CA GLY A 287 0.10 -0.62 -11.46
C GLY A 287 -1.23 -0.31 -12.13
N TYR A 288 -2.11 0.29 -11.34
CA TYR A 288 -3.36 0.88 -11.78
C TYR A 288 -3.82 1.97 -10.80
N LYS A 289 -4.61 2.92 -11.28
CA LYS A 289 -5.33 3.89 -10.45
C LYS A 289 -6.54 3.20 -9.80
N LEU A 290 -6.70 3.35 -8.49
CA LEU A 290 -7.83 2.81 -7.74
C LEU A 290 -9.07 3.70 -7.93
N GLU A 291 -9.99 3.28 -8.80
CA GLU A 291 -11.22 4.00 -9.22
C GLU A 291 -12.23 4.23 -8.12
#